data_AF-A0A3N5FQV5-F1
#
_entry.id   AF-A0A3N5FQV5-F1
#
_cell.length_a   1.000
_cell.length_b   1.000
_cell.length_c   1.000
_cell.angle_alpha   90.00
_cell.angle_beta   90.00
_cell.angle_gamma   90.00
#
_symmetry.space_group_name_H-M   'P 1'
#
loop_
_entity.id
_entity.type
_entity.pdbx_description
1 polymer ?
#
loop_
_entity_poly.entity_id
_entity_poly.type
_entity_poly.pdbx_seq_one_letter_code
_entity_poly.pdbx_strand_id
1 'polypeptide(L)'
;MLRASPSPRIDVVVVHRAAIEALLDGRNPYRITFQNIYGANSGFYNPALVAGDRVMFGYPYPPVSLALVVPGHIWAGDYRYAELAALVIGAALIGFARPTLTAKLSASLLLTSPRGLFVLEQGWTEPIAVLLFAGTVYCLLRRPAVAPWVSGLLLVTKQYLVLAGVALLRFTATLGVHRRRFLLGLSGAALVATLPFVLWDPRAFLDNVVLLQAREPFRIDSLSYLSWAARAGWGMGSLAWSLVAACAALLIGLLRTPNTPAGLAASLALSWMVMFAFGSKAFCNYYFFVIGVLCCAVAATGQNGEDRADKGG
;
A
#
# COMPACT_ATOMS: atom_id res chain seq x y z
N MET A 1 -20.36 -7.81 -7.45
CA MET A 1 -19.76 -7.91 -6.10
C MET A 1 -20.13 -6.70 -5.25
N LEU A 2 -19.62 -5.48 -5.50
CA LEU A 2 -19.94 -4.29 -4.65
C LEU A 2 -21.44 -4.04 -4.41
N ARG A 3 -22.27 -4.19 -5.46
CA ARG A 3 -23.75 -4.11 -5.33
C ARG A 3 -24.37 -5.24 -4.52
N ALA A 4 -23.74 -6.42 -4.51
CA ALA A 4 -24.22 -7.60 -3.79
C ALA A 4 -23.81 -7.60 -2.31
N SER A 5 -22.75 -6.86 -1.96
CA SER A 5 -22.29 -6.66 -0.57
C SER A 5 -22.13 -5.15 -0.29
N PRO A 6 -23.24 -4.40 -0.18
CA PRO A 6 -23.21 -2.94 -0.01
C PRO A 6 -22.76 -2.50 1.39
N SER A 7 -22.91 -3.37 2.40
CA SER A 7 -22.55 -3.09 3.79
C SER A 7 -21.86 -4.30 4.43
N PRO A 8 -20.62 -4.63 4.00
CA PRO A 8 -19.84 -5.70 4.62
C PRO A 8 -19.56 -5.36 6.09
N ARG A 9 -19.61 -6.36 6.96
CA ARG A 9 -19.34 -6.19 8.39
C ARG A 9 -17.83 -6.14 8.66
N ILE A 10 -17.20 -5.02 8.29
CA ILE A 10 -15.77 -4.76 8.54
C ILE A 10 -15.52 -3.30 8.94
N ASP A 11 -14.62 -3.11 9.90
CA ASP A 11 -14.24 -1.82 10.45
C ASP A 11 -13.65 -0.86 9.42
N VAL A 12 -12.87 -1.35 8.45
CA VAL A 12 -12.22 -0.46 7.49
C VAL A 12 -13.22 0.30 6.62
N VAL A 13 -14.38 -0.30 6.31
CA VAL A 13 -15.48 0.38 5.59
C VAL A 13 -16.12 1.45 6.47
N VAL A 14 -16.31 1.16 7.76
CA VAL A 14 -16.91 2.10 8.72
C VAL A 14 -16.02 3.32 8.90
N VAL A 15 -14.73 3.12 9.18
CA VAL A 15 -13.78 4.23 9.40
C VAL A 15 -13.51 5.02 8.11
N HIS A 16 -13.48 4.39 6.94
CA HIS A 16 -13.34 5.11 5.67
C HIS A 16 -14.52 6.02 5.38
N ARG A 17 -15.76 5.51 5.50
CA ARG A 17 -16.96 6.33 5.26
C ARG A 17 -16.99 7.53 6.19
N ALA A 18 -16.78 7.30 7.49
CA ALA A 18 -16.72 8.37 8.49
C ALA A 18 -15.60 9.39 8.22
N ALA A 19 -14.43 8.94 7.74
CA ALA A 19 -13.32 9.83 7.37
C ALA A 19 -13.60 10.65 6.11
N ILE A 20 -14.24 10.05 5.11
CA ILE A 20 -14.65 10.75 3.87
C ILE A 20 -15.70 11.80 4.20
N GLU A 21 -16.75 11.44 4.95
CA GLU A 21 -17.80 12.37 5.40
C GLU A 21 -17.20 13.52 6.22
N ALA A 22 -16.31 13.21 7.17
CA ALA A 22 -15.60 14.24 7.92
C ALA A 22 -14.82 15.19 7.00
N LEU A 23 -14.05 14.66 6.06
CA LEU A 23 -13.27 15.46 5.13
C LEU A 23 -14.16 16.37 4.26
N LEU A 24 -15.28 15.86 3.76
CA LEU A 24 -16.24 16.62 2.96
C LEU A 24 -16.95 17.72 3.76
N ASP A 25 -17.17 17.49 5.06
CA ASP A 25 -17.74 18.48 5.98
C ASP A 25 -16.70 19.49 6.52
N GLY A 26 -15.44 19.45 6.04
CA GLY A 26 -14.37 20.30 6.57
C GLY A 26 -13.99 19.97 8.02
N ARG A 27 -14.24 18.73 8.47
CA ARG A 27 -13.82 18.19 9.77
C ARG A 27 -12.57 17.34 9.58
N ASN A 28 -11.68 17.35 10.58
CA ASN A 28 -10.44 16.60 10.50
C ASN A 28 -10.70 15.07 10.55
N PRO A 29 -10.34 14.29 9.52
CA PRO A 29 -10.60 12.85 9.48
C PRO A 29 -9.82 12.06 10.53
N TYR A 30 -8.74 12.62 11.09
CA TYR A 30 -7.96 12.01 12.16
C TYR A 30 -8.54 12.24 13.56
N ARG A 31 -9.59 13.08 13.69
CA ARG A 31 -10.30 13.30 14.96
C ARG A 31 -11.63 12.56 15.08
N ILE A 32 -12.04 11.84 14.04
CA ILE A 32 -13.27 11.07 14.09
C ILE A 32 -13.16 9.98 15.16
N THR A 33 -14.32 9.53 15.60
CA THR A 33 -14.50 8.23 16.26
C THR A 33 -15.56 7.50 15.46
N PHE A 34 -15.61 6.17 15.55
CA PHE A 34 -16.54 5.39 14.73
C PHE A 34 -17.13 4.22 15.51
N GLN A 35 -18.21 3.64 14.98
CA GLN A 35 -18.94 2.58 15.66
C GLN A 35 -18.07 1.31 15.79
N ASN A 36 -18.03 0.73 16.98
CA ASN A 36 -17.50 -0.60 17.23
C ASN A 36 -18.51 -1.67 16.80
N ILE A 37 -18.39 -2.13 15.55
CA ILE A 37 -19.27 -3.15 14.97
C ILE A 37 -19.01 -4.59 15.48
N TYR A 38 -17.97 -4.78 16.29
CA TYR A 38 -17.56 -6.08 16.82
C TYR A 38 -17.96 -6.28 18.30
N GLY A 39 -18.36 -5.21 18.99
CA GLY A 39 -18.67 -5.23 20.41
C GLY A 39 -17.43 -5.05 21.29
N ALA A 40 -17.66 -4.63 22.54
CA ALA A 40 -16.61 -4.23 23.48
C ALA A 40 -15.61 -5.34 23.83
N ASN A 41 -16.06 -6.61 23.80
CA ASN A 41 -15.26 -7.77 24.23
C ASN A 41 -14.68 -8.59 23.07
N SER A 42 -14.65 -8.06 21.85
CA SER A 42 -14.19 -8.80 20.67
C SER A 42 -12.69 -9.12 20.66
N GLY A 43 -11.88 -8.37 21.42
CA GLY A 43 -10.41 -8.45 21.36
C GLY A 43 -9.80 -7.90 20.07
N PHE A 44 -10.60 -7.31 19.18
CA PHE A 44 -10.13 -6.78 17.90
C PHE A 44 -9.56 -5.36 17.98
N TYR A 45 -9.91 -4.63 19.02
CA TYR A 45 -9.36 -3.32 19.35
C TYR A 45 -8.64 -3.36 20.68
N ASN A 46 -7.69 -2.44 20.85
CA ASN A 46 -7.11 -2.19 22.17
C ASN A 46 -8.21 -1.66 23.11
N PRO A 47 -8.44 -2.26 24.29
CA PRO A 47 -9.47 -1.80 25.23
C PRO A 47 -9.32 -0.33 25.63
N ALA A 48 -8.10 0.22 25.66
CA ALA A 48 -7.86 1.63 25.94
C ALA A 48 -8.35 2.58 24.85
N LEU A 49 -8.69 2.05 23.66
CA LEU A 49 -9.20 2.79 22.51
C LEU A 49 -10.70 2.51 22.26
N VAL A 50 -11.40 1.92 23.23
CA VAL A 50 -12.84 1.65 23.14
C VAL A 50 -13.56 2.37 24.28
N ALA A 51 -14.59 3.14 23.95
CA ALA A 51 -15.47 3.78 24.92
C ALA A 51 -16.93 3.49 24.56
N GLY A 52 -17.59 2.64 25.35
CA GLY A 52 -18.93 2.16 25.06
C GLY A 52 -18.97 1.39 23.72
N ASP A 53 -19.79 1.87 22.80
CA ASP A 53 -19.95 1.32 21.45
C ASP A 53 -19.08 2.02 20.39
N ARG A 54 -18.11 2.85 20.80
CA ARG A 54 -17.24 3.60 19.89
C ARG A 54 -15.77 3.18 19.99
N VAL A 55 -15.10 3.27 18.84
CA VAL A 55 -13.65 3.20 18.69
C VAL A 55 -13.11 4.63 18.67
N MET A 56 -12.08 4.88 19.49
CA MET A 56 -11.63 6.22 19.88
C MET A 56 -10.42 6.72 19.09
N PHE A 57 -10.03 6.02 18.03
CA PHE A 57 -9.03 6.47 17.07
C PHE A 57 -9.72 6.88 15.76
N GLY A 58 -9.08 7.79 15.02
CA GLY A 58 -9.57 8.34 13.75
C GLY A 58 -9.11 7.55 12.53
N TYR A 59 -8.95 8.23 11.40
CA TYR A 59 -8.50 7.57 10.17
C TYR A 59 -7.07 6.98 10.32
N PRO A 60 -6.84 5.66 10.16
CA PRO A 60 -5.58 5.04 10.54
C PRO A 60 -4.56 4.95 9.38
N TYR A 61 -4.78 5.69 8.29
CA TYR A 61 -3.93 5.63 7.09
C TYR A 61 -3.43 7.03 6.67
N PRO A 62 -2.30 7.09 5.95
CA PRO A 62 -1.85 8.32 5.31
C PRO A 62 -2.88 8.93 4.33
N PRO A 63 -2.86 10.26 4.10
CA PRO A 63 -3.96 10.95 3.41
C PRO A 63 -4.17 10.56 1.95
N VAL A 64 -3.15 10.07 1.25
CA VAL A 64 -3.27 9.70 -0.18
C VAL A 64 -4.34 8.63 -0.38
N SER A 65 -4.39 7.64 0.50
CA SER A 65 -5.40 6.57 0.42
C SER A 65 -6.82 7.12 0.60
N LEU A 66 -7.02 8.10 1.50
CA LEU A 66 -8.31 8.78 1.68
C LEU A 66 -8.67 9.61 0.45
N ALA A 67 -7.75 10.47 0.00
CA ALA A 67 -8.00 11.42 -1.09
C ALA A 67 -8.37 10.71 -2.40
N LEU A 68 -7.72 9.58 -2.71
CA LEU A 68 -7.96 8.85 -3.95
C LEU A 68 -9.30 8.10 -3.98
N VAL A 69 -9.91 7.84 -2.82
CA VAL A 69 -11.21 7.15 -2.77
C VAL A 69 -12.42 8.09 -2.71
N VAL A 70 -12.21 9.37 -2.37
CA VAL A 70 -13.27 10.40 -2.33
C VAL A 70 -14.09 10.49 -3.63
N PRO A 71 -13.49 10.49 -4.84
CA PRO A 71 -14.27 10.57 -6.07
C PRO A 71 -15.29 9.42 -6.23
N GLY A 72 -14.92 8.20 -5.82
CA GLY A 72 -15.83 7.05 -5.85
C GLY A 72 -17.02 7.24 -4.91
N HIS A 73 -16.80 7.82 -3.74
CA HIS A 73 -17.88 8.15 -2.81
C HIS A 73 -18.82 9.23 -3.37
N ILE A 74 -18.28 10.32 -3.91
CA ILE A 74 -19.10 11.41 -4.46
C ILE A 74 -19.91 10.95 -5.67
N TRP A 75 -19.31 10.17 -6.58
CA TRP A 75 -19.93 9.88 -7.88
C TRP A 75 -20.78 8.60 -7.87
N ALA A 76 -20.42 7.62 -7.03
CA ALA A 76 -21.10 6.32 -6.99
C ALA A 76 -21.75 6.00 -5.62
N GLY A 77 -21.64 6.91 -4.63
CA GLY A 77 -22.12 6.67 -3.27
C GLY A 77 -21.31 5.64 -2.48
N ASP A 78 -20.23 5.09 -3.06
CA ASP A 78 -19.40 4.06 -2.45
C ASP A 78 -17.95 4.19 -2.90
N TYR A 79 -17.06 4.48 -1.95
CA TYR A 79 -15.65 4.72 -2.19
C TYR A 79 -14.93 3.51 -2.80
N ARG A 80 -15.46 2.29 -2.62
CA ARG A 80 -14.89 1.05 -3.17
C ARG A 80 -14.92 1.00 -4.70
N TYR A 81 -15.72 1.85 -5.36
CA TYR A 81 -15.64 2.02 -6.80
C TYR A 81 -14.34 2.70 -7.25
N ALA A 82 -13.75 3.58 -6.43
CA ALA A 82 -12.43 4.13 -6.69
C ALA A 82 -11.33 3.08 -6.51
N GLU A 83 -11.45 2.19 -5.52
CA GLU A 83 -10.56 1.03 -5.36
C GLU A 83 -10.64 0.08 -6.56
N LEU A 84 -11.85 -0.17 -7.08
CA LEU A 84 -12.04 -0.95 -8.31
C LEU A 84 -11.36 -0.29 -9.52
N ALA A 85 -11.55 1.02 -9.69
CA ALA A 85 -10.89 1.78 -10.75
C ALA A 85 -9.36 1.71 -10.59
N ALA A 86 -8.84 1.83 -9.38
CA ALA A 86 -7.43 1.72 -9.09
C ALA A 86 -6.86 0.34 -9.43
N LEU A 87 -7.59 -0.74 -9.13
CA LEU A 87 -7.20 -2.10 -9.54
C LEU A 87 -7.09 -2.22 -11.07
N VAL A 88 -8.11 -1.75 -11.79
CA VAL A 88 -8.15 -1.84 -13.27
C VAL A 88 -7.06 -0.99 -13.90
N ILE A 89 -6.87 0.24 -13.44
CA ILE A 89 -5.82 1.14 -13.94
C ILE A 89 -4.44 0.58 -13.58
N GLY A 90 -4.25 0.07 -12.37
CA GLY A 90 -3.01 -0.58 -11.94
C GLY A 90 -2.65 -1.76 -12.82
N ALA A 91 -3.61 -2.64 -13.11
CA ALA A 91 -3.43 -3.75 -14.04
C ALA A 91 -3.10 -3.28 -15.46
N ALA A 92 -3.76 -2.23 -15.96
CA ALA A 92 -3.44 -1.64 -17.26
C ALA A 92 -1.99 -1.12 -17.29
N LEU A 93 -1.54 -0.41 -16.25
CA LEU A 93 -0.16 0.07 -16.14
C LEU A 93 0.85 -1.08 -16.14
N ILE A 94 0.54 -2.21 -15.48
CA ILE A 94 1.35 -3.44 -15.53
C ILE A 94 1.38 -3.98 -16.97
N GLY A 95 0.22 -4.15 -17.59
CA GLY A 95 0.07 -4.75 -18.92
C GLY A 95 0.71 -3.94 -20.04
N PHE A 96 0.75 -2.61 -19.88
CA PHE A 96 1.35 -1.68 -20.82
C PHE A 96 2.75 -1.20 -20.40
N ALA A 97 3.34 -1.72 -19.32
CA ALA A 97 4.69 -1.37 -18.88
C ALA A 97 5.74 -1.68 -19.96
N ARG A 98 5.58 -2.81 -20.66
CA ARG A 98 6.39 -3.23 -21.82
C ARG A 98 5.48 -3.84 -22.90
N PRO A 99 5.86 -3.77 -24.19
CA PRO A 99 5.08 -4.37 -25.28
C PRO A 99 5.29 -5.91 -25.36
N THR A 100 5.22 -6.61 -24.22
CA THR A 100 5.49 -8.06 -24.14
C THR A 100 4.25 -8.84 -23.72
N LEU A 101 4.15 -10.10 -24.16
CA LEU A 101 3.10 -11.00 -23.67
C LEU A 101 3.19 -11.19 -22.15
N THR A 102 4.40 -11.26 -21.61
CA THR A 102 4.66 -11.37 -20.16
C THR A 102 4.04 -10.24 -19.34
N ALA A 103 4.12 -8.99 -19.84
CA ALA A 103 3.47 -7.85 -19.18
C ALA A 103 1.93 -8.01 -19.17
N LYS A 104 1.34 -8.37 -20.31
CA LYS A 104 -0.11 -8.60 -20.44
C LYS A 104 -0.59 -9.75 -19.54
N LEU A 105 0.14 -10.87 -19.49
CA LEU A 105 -0.16 -12.01 -18.63
C LEU A 105 -0.05 -11.64 -17.14
N SER A 106 0.90 -10.80 -16.77
CA SER A 106 1.04 -10.30 -15.40
C SER A 106 -0.15 -9.43 -14.98
N ALA A 107 -0.66 -8.59 -15.88
CA ALA A 107 -1.89 -7.84 -15.64
C ALA A 107 -3.11 -8.75 -15.50
N SER A 108 -3.24 -9.76 -16.37
CA SER A 108 -4.30 -10.77 -16.27
C SER A 108 -4.23 -11.51 -14.94
N LEU A 109 -3.04 -11.95 -14.50
CA LEU A 109 -2.84 -12.65 -13.24
C LEU A 109 -3.34 -11.84 -12.04
N LEU A 110 -3.07 -10.52 -12.01
CA LEU A 110 -3.57 -9.63 -10.97
C LEU A 110 -5.11 -9.55 -10.99
N LEU A 111 -5.70 -9.33 -12.18
CA LEU A 111 -7.16 -9.19 -12.33
C LEU A 111 -7.92 -10.48 -12.04
N THR A 112 -7.32 -11.64 -12.32
CA THR A 112 -7.90 -12.95 -12.05
C THR A 112 -7.47 -13.53 -10.70
N SER A 113 -6.78 -12.75 -9.86
CA SER A 113 -6.39 -13.20 -8.52
C SER A 113 -7.64 -13.48 -7.69
N PRO A 114 -7.80 -14.69 -7.12
CA PRO A 114 -9.06 -15.13 -6.50
C PRO A 114 -9.47 -14.27 -5.30
N ARG A 115 -8.52 -13.60 -4.63
CA ARG A 115 -8.79 -12.72 -3.50
C ARG A 115 -9.04 -11.26 -3.89
N GLY A 116 -8.87 -10.86 -5.15
CA GLY A 116 -9.04 -9.46 -5.57
C GLY A 116 -10.46 -8.93 -5.31
N LEU A 117 -11.49 -9.71 -5.63
CA LEU A 117 -12.88 -9.33 -5.35
C LEU A 117 -13.18 -9.25 -3.85
N PHE A 118 -12.62 -10.15 -3.05
CA PHE A 118 -12.76 -10.11 -1.61
C PHE A 118 -12.06 -8.88 -1.00
N VAL A 119 -10.90 -8.49 -1.54
CA VAL A 119 -10.22 -7.26 -1.10
C VAL A 119 -11.06 -6.02 -1.37
N LEU A 120 -11.66 -5.94 -2.56
CA LEU A 120 -12.59 -4.87 -2.91
C LEU A 120 -13.83 -4.87 -2.02
N GLU A 121 -14.37 -6.06 -1.70
CA GLU A 121 -15.50 -6.20 -0.79
C GLU A 121 -15.23 -5.55 0.55
N GLN A 122 -14.13 -5.95 1.16
CA GLN A 122 -13.73 -5.53 2.50
C GLN A 122 -13.28 -4.05 2.54
N GLY A 123 -13.23 -3.37 1.39
CA GLY A 123 -12.89 -1.95 1.32
C GLY A 123 -11.46 -1.64 1.76
N TRP A 124 -10.59 -2.65 1.72
CA TRP A 124 -9.17 -2.51 1.98
C TRP A 124 -8.49 -1.68 0.89
N THR A 125 -7.55 -0.84 1.28
CA THR A 125 -6.95 0.21 0.43
C THR A 125 -5.79 -0.26 -0.44
N GLU A 126 -5.48 -1.56 -0.41
CA GLU A 126 -4.37 -2.13 -1.15
C GLU A 126 -4.49 -1.98 -2.68
N PRO A 127 -5.68 -1.90 -3.33
CA PRO A 127 -5.77 -1.54 -4.73
C PRO A 127 -5.18 -0.16 -5.07
N ILE A 128 -5.36 0.87 -4.22
CA ILE A 128 -4.64 2.15 -4.36
C ILE A 128 -3.10 1.95 -4.30
N ALA A 129 -2.63 1.14 -3.34
CA ALA A 129 -1.19 0.87 -3.22
C ALA A 129 -0.63 0.14 -4.46
N VAL A 130 -1.39 -0.82 -5.02
CA VAL A 130 -1.04 -1.50 -6.28
C VAL A 130 -1.01 -0.50 -7.44
N LEU A 131 -1.99 0.39 -7.57
CA LEU A 131 -2.02 1.43 -8.58
C LEU A 131 -0.76 2.30 -8.54
N LEU A 132 -0.43 2.86 -7.37
CA LEU A 132 0.71 3.76 -7.22
C LEU A 132 2.05 3.04 -7.39
N PHE A 133 2.13 1.77 -7.00
CA PHE A 133 3.31 0.95 -7.23
C PHE A 133 3.50 0.64 -8.73
N ALA A 134 2.44 0.19 -9.40
CA ALA A 134 2.42 -0.05 -10.83
C ALA A 134 2.74 1.23 -11.62
N GLY A 135 2.15 2.37 -11.22
CA GLY A 135 2.45 3.68 -11.79
C GLY A 135 3.89 4.10 -11.59
N THR A 136 4.48 3.81 -10.43
CA THR A 136 5.91 4.02 -10.17
C THR A 136 6.76 3.21 -11.14
N VAL A 137 6.55 1.89 -11.24
CA VAL A 137 7.31 1.01 -12.15
C VAL A 137 7.11 1.40 -13.62
N TYR A 138 5.88 1.70 -14.02
CA TYR A 138 5.56 2.17 -15.36
C TYR A 138 6.31 3.47 -15.69
N CYS A 139 6.30 4.46 -14.79
CA CYS A 139 7.01 5.71 -15.00
C CYS A 139 8.53 5.51 -15.02
N LEU A 140 9.09 4.64 -14.18
CA LEU A 140 10.51 4.31 -14.23
C LEU A 140 10.94 3.74 -15.59
N LEU A 141 10.05 2.98 -16.26
CA LEU A 141 10.31 2.41 -17.58
C LEU A 141 10.03 3.37 -18.74
N ARG A 142 8.98 4.19 -18.65
CA ARG A 142 8.45 4.97 -19.79
C ARG A 142 8.57 6.48 -19.65
N ARG A 143 8.51 7.00 -18.42
CA ARG A 143 8.40 8.44 -18.11
C ARG A 143 9.25 8.79 -16.88
N PRO A 144 10.58 8.64 -16.94
CA PRO A 144 11.44 8.74 -15.76
C PRO A 144 11.42 10.11 -15.08
N ALA A 145 11.07 11.18 -15.80
CA ALA A 145 10.87 12.51 -15.25
C ALA A 145 9.66 12.63 -14.30
N VAL A 146 8.64 11.77 -14.49
CA VAL A 146 7.40 11.74 -13.69
C VAL A 146 7.50 10.74 -12.54
N ALA A 147 8.35 9.72 -12.67
CA ALA A 147 8.55 8.68 -11.66
C ALA A 147 8.76 9.18 -10.22
N PRO A 148 9.52 10.26 -9.95
CA PRO A 148 9.70 10.75 -8.59
C PRO A 148 8.38 11.16 -7.92
N TRP A 149 7.50 11.83 -8.65
CA TRP A 149 6.23 12.33 -8.11
C TRP A 149 5.29 11.19 -7.73
N VAL A 150 5.13 10.20 -8.63
CA VAL A 150 4.31 9.01 -8.36
C VAL A 150 4.90 8.18 -7.22
N SER A 151 6.23 8.06 -7.18
CA SER A 151 6.94 7.40 -6.08
C SER A 151 6.71 8.10 -4.75
N GLY A 152 6.72 9.44 -4.72
CA GLY A 152 6.45 10.21 -3.50
C GLY A 152 5.05 9.94 -2.95
N LEU A 153 4.03 9.91 -3.82
CA LEU A 153 2.66 9.55 -3.43
C LEU A 153 2.57 8.11 -2.89
N LEU A 154 3.27 7.15 -3.53
CA LEU A 154 3.36 5.77 -3.06
C LEU A 154 3.88 5.69 -1.61
N LEU A 155 4.96 6.40 -1.28
CA LEU A 155 5.55 6.34 0.07
C LEU A 155 4.60 6.78 1.17
N VAL A 156 3.68 7.69 0.87
CA VAL A 156 2.70 8.24 1.82
C VAL A 156 1.28 7.71 1.56
N THR A 157 1.16 6.49 1.04
CA THR A 157 -0.13 5.78 0.90
C THR A 157 -0.37 4.81 2.05
N LYS A 158 0.69 4.13 2.52
CA LYS A 158 0.68 3.19 3.64
C LYS A 158 2.01 3.28 4.39
N GLN A 159 1.96 3.05 5.69
CA GLN A 159 3.12 3.17 6.59
C GLN A 159 4.29 2.30 6.13
N TYR A 160 4.02 1.05 5.75
CA TYR A 160 5.06 0.12 5.32
C TYR A 160 5.69 0.44 3.95
N LEU A 161 5.05 1.32 3.15
CA LEU A 161 5.56 1.67 1.83
C LEU A 161 6.80 2.58 1.90
N VAL A 162 7.10 3.17 3.07
CA VAL A 162 8.33 3.94 3.31
C VAL A 162 9.60 3.15 2.97
N LEU A 163 9.57 1.82 3.11
CA LEU A 163 10.69 0.93 2.72
C LEU A 163 11.04 1.03 1.23
N ALA A 164 10.06 1.37 0.38
CA ALA A 164 10.32 1.64 -1.04
C ALA A 164 11.26 2.83 -1.23
N GLY A 165 11.26 3.80 -0.32
CA GLY A 165 12.12 4.98 -0.38
C GLY A 165 13.61 4.60 -0.45
N VAL A 166 14.05 3.71 0.44
CA VAL A 166 15.44 3.22 0.48
C VAL A 166 15.82 2.54 -0.84
N ALA A 167 14.92 1.70 -1.36
CA ALA A 167 15.17 0.97 -2.60
C ALA A 167 15.18 1.90 -3.84
N LEU A 168 14.33 2.92 -3.85
CA LEU A 168 14.27 3.95 -4.91
C LEU A 168 15.53 4.82 -4.95
N LEU A 169 16.17 5.08 -3.81
CA LEU A 169 17.43 5.85 -3.77
C LEU A 169 18.54 5.18 -4.59
N ARG A 170 18.64 3.85 -4.53
CA ARG A 170 19.58 3.05 -5.34
C ARG A 170 19.36 3.26 -6.84
N PHE A 171 18.12 3.55 -7.22
CA PHE A 171 17.70 3.69 -8.62
C PHE A 171 17.96 5.10 -9.20
N THR A 172 18.25 6.10 -8.36
CA THR A 172 18.50 7.47 -8.84
C THR A 172 19.73 7.56 -9.75
N ALA A 173 20.72 6.68 -9.59
CA ALA A 173 21.92 6.65 -10.42
C ALA A 173 21.69 6.08 -11.84
N THR A 174 20.67 5.24 -12.03
CA THR A 174 20.45 4.50 -13.30
C THR A 174 19.46 5.19 -14.24
N LEU A 175 18.73 6.20 -13.77
CA LEU A 175 17.65 6.85 -14.53
C LEU A 175 18.10 7.97 -15.47
N GLY A 176 19.37 8.38 -15.44
CA GLY A 176 19.83 9.59 -16.13
C GLY A 176 19.20 10.89 -15.61
N VAL A 177 18.36 10.81 -14.58
CA VAL A 177 17.77 11.97 -13.89
C VAL A 177 18.73 12.39 -12.78
N HIS A 178 18.98 13.69 -12.68
CA HIS A 178 19.77 14.23 -11.57
C HIS A 178 19.17 13.80 -10.22
N ARG A 179 19.97 13.13 -9.38
CA ARG A 179 19.55 12.64 -8.04
C ARG A 179 18.81 13.71 -7.24
N ARG A 180 19.28 14.96 -7.26
CA ARG A 180 18.61 16.10 -6.61
C ARG A 180 17.19 16.32 -7.13
N ARG A 181 16.97 16.31 -8.45
CA ARG A 181 15.63 16.49 -9.03
C ARG A 181 14.69 15.33 -8.68
N PHE A 182 15.22 14.10 -8.66
CA PHE A 182 14.46 12.94 -8.22
C PHE A 182 14.02 13.09 -6.75
N LEU A 183 14.95 13.43 -5.85
CA LEU A 183 14.64 13.66 -4.44
C LEU A 183 13.63 14.79 -4.24
N LEU A 184 13.77 15.91 -4.96
CA LEU A 184 12.84 17.03 -4.87
C LEU A 184 11.43 16.64 -5.34
N GLY A 185 11.28 15.89 -6.43
CA GLY A 185 9.96 15.43 -6.88
C GLY A 185 9.33 14.41 -5.93
N LEU A 186 10.13 13.48 -5.42
CA LEU A 186 9.69 12.47 -4.46
C LEU A 186 9.25 13.10 -3.12
N SER A 187 10.10 13.93 -2.53
CA SER A 187 9.78 14.64 -1.30
C SER A 187 8.68 15.66 -1.52
N GLY A 188 8.67 16.36 -2.65
CA GLY A 188 7.63 17.35 -3.00
C GLY A 188 6.24 16.72 -3.06
N ALA A 189 6.08 15.61 -3.78
CA ALA A 189 4.79 14.90 -3.83
C ALA A 189 4.34 14.39 -2.46
N ALA A 190 5.26 13.77 -1.71
CA ALA A 190 4.96 13.26 -0.36
C ALA A 190 4.54 14.39 0.59
N LEU A 191 5.24 15.52 0.56
CA LEU A 191 4.96 16.69 1.39
C LEU A 191 3.63 17.34 0.99
N VAL A 192 3.38 17.59 -0.30
CA VAL A 192 2.12 18.20 -0.75
C VAL A 192 0.92 17.36 -0.34
N ALA A 193 1.02 16.03 -0.43
CA ALA A 193 -0.07 15.14 -0.07
C ALA A 193 -0.29 15.01 1.45
N THR A 194 0.77 15.17 2.26
CA THR A 194 0.72 14.83 3.70
C THR A 194 0.68 16.07 4.59
N LEU A 195 1.41 17.13 4.22
CA LEU A 195 1.61 18.32 5.03
C LEU A 195 0.31 19.04 5.41
N PRO A 196 -0.70 19.20 4.53
CA PRO A 196 -1.96 19.84 4.92
C PRO A 196 -2.63 19.15 6.11
N PHE A 197 -2.59 17.81 6.16
CA PHE A 197 -3.19 17.02 7.22
C PHE A 197 -2.37 17.02 8.51
N VAL A 198 -1.04 17.02 8.39
CA VAL A 198 -0.13 17.17 9.54
C VAL A 198 -0.33 18.54 10.18
N LEU A 199 -0.42 19.62 9.39
CA LEU A 199 -0.63 20.97 9.90
C LEU A 199 -2.04 21.18 10.47
N TRP A 200 -3.04 20.44 9.99
CA TRP A 200 -4.41 20.52 10.49
C TRP A 200 -4.50 20.09 11.96
N ASP A 201 -3.88 18.96 12.32
CA ASP A 201 -3.67 18.57 13.72
C ASP A 201 -2.49 17.59 13.83
N PRO A 202 -1.30 18.08 14.23
CA PRO A 202 -0.10 17.24 14.30
C PRO A 202 -0.22 16.07 15.26
N ARG A 203 -0.94 16.25 16.38
CA ARG A 203 -1.08 15.22 17.41
C ARG A 203 -2.02 14.13 16.92
N ALA A 204 -3.20 14.50 16.42
CA ALA A 204 -4.15 13.54 15.87
C ALA A 204 -3.56 12.79 14.67
N PHE A 205 -2.81 13.47 13.80
CA PHE A 205 -2.13 12.80 12.70
C PHE A 205 -1.11 11.77 13.20
N LEU A 206 -0.23 12.14 14.13
CA LEU A 206 0.80 11.25 14.67
C LEU A 206 0.20 10.05 15.40
N ASP A 207 -0.81 10.29 16.26
CA ASP A 207 -1.45 9.24 17.03
C ASP A 207 -2.10 8.19 16.13
N ASN A 208 -2.80 8.61 15.07
CA ASN A 208 -3.59 7.70 14.24
C ASN A 208 -2.80 7.06 13.09
N VAL A 209 -1.89 7.81 12.45
CA VAL A 209 -1.15 7.31 11.29
C VAL A 209 0.10 6.54 11.72
N VAL A 210 0.76 6.95 12.79
CA VAL A 210 2.06 6.40 13.20
C VAL A 210 1.96 5.55 14.45
N LEU A 211 1.48 6.11 15.57
CA LEU A 211 1.56 5.46 16.88
C LEU A 211 0.54 4.34 17.05
N LEU A 212 -0.62 4.44 16.41
CA LEU A 212 -1.68 3.42 16.48
C LEU A 212 -1.16 2.03 16.11
N GLN A 213 -0.28 1.93 15.11
CA GLN A 213 0.26 0.64 14.65
C GLN A 213 1.04 -0.11 15.74
N ALA A 214 1.61 0.61 16.71
CA ALA A 214 2.29 0.03 17.87
C ALA A 214 1.34 -0.25 19.05
N ARG A 215 0.14 0.36 19.07
CA ARG A 215 -0.88 0.20 20.13
C ARG A 215 -1.93 -0.86 19.78
N GLU A 216 -2.02 -1.24 18.51
CA GLU A 216 -2.93 -2.27 18.03
C GLU A 216 -2.62 -3.64 18.68
N PRO A 217 -3.66 -4.41 19.05
CA PRO A 217 -3.46 -5.72 19.66
C PRO A 217 -2.86 -6.71 18.65
N PHE A 218 -2.12 -7.68 19.18
CA PHE A 218 -1.70 -8.83 18.40
C PHE A 218 -2.92 -9.61 17.92
N ARG A 219 -2.96 -9.93 16.61
CA ARG A 219 -4.08 -10.64 16.00
C ARG A 219 -3.73 -12.10 15.83
N ILE A 220 -4.26 -12.96 16.72
CA ILE A 220 -4.05 -14.41 16.63
C ILE A 220 -4.64 -14.98 15.34
N ASP A 221 -5.64 -14.35 14.74
CA ASP A 221 -6.25 -14.72 13.46
C ASP A 221 -5.49 -14.16 12.23
N SER A 222 -4.32 -13.55 12.44
CA SER A 222 -3.46 -13.07 11.34
C SER A 222 -2.90 -14.24 10.51
N LEU A 223 -2.80 -14.02 9.20
CA LEU A 223 -2.13 -14.88 8.24
C LEU A 223 -0.61 -14.66 8.31
N SER A 224 0.00 -14.92 9.48
CA SER A 224 1.43 -14.75 9.71
C SER A 224 2.02 -15.92 10.50
N TYR A 225 3.32 -16.16 10.36
CA TYR A 225 4.03 -17.18 11.13
C TYR A 225 4.01 -16.89 12.63
N LEU A 226 3.93 -15.62 13.04
CA LEU A 226 3.79 -15.26 14.45
C LEU A 226 2.47 -15.75 15.05
N SER A 227 1.41 -15.81 14.25
CA SER A 227 0.10 -16.32 14.71
C SER A 227 0.14 -17.83 14.94
N TRP A 228 0.93 -18.56 14.15
CA TRP A 228 1.20 -19.98 14.36
C TRP A 228 2.11 -20.18 15.59
N ALA A 229 3.21 -19.42 15.70
CA ALA A 229 4.14 -19.50 16.82
C ALA A 229 3.46 -19.19 18.17
N ALA A 230 2.58 -18.18 18.21
CA ALA A 230 1.81 -17.83 19.40
C ALA A 230 0.87 -18.97 19.84
N ARG A 231 0.21 -19.64 18.90
CA ARG A 231 -0.62 -20.84 19.19
C ARG A 231 0.20 -22.01 19.72
N ALA A 232 1.45 -22.14 19.27
CA ALA A 232 2.39 -23.15 19.74
C ALA A 232 3.06 -22.78 21.10
N GLY A 233 2.74 -21.62 21.67
CA GLY A 233 3.33 -21.16 22.94
C GLY A 233 4.74 -20.54 22.81
N TRP A 234 5.20 -20.23 21.61
CA TRP A 234 6.55 -19.70 21.37
C TRP A 234 6.64 -18.17 21.47
N GLY A 235 5.54 -17.51 21.83
CA GLY A 235 5.44 -16.06 21.97
C GLY A 235 4.84 -15.35 20.74
N MET A 236 4.42 -14.10 20.95
CA MET A 236 3.71 -13.29 19.96
C MET A 236 4.64 -12.47 19.03
N GLY A 237 5.95 -12.52 19.26
CA GLY A 237 6.93 -11.68 18.56
C GLY A 237 6.78 -10.19 18.89
N SER A 238 7.37 -9.34 18.05
CA SER A 238 7.27 -7.87 18.18
C SER A 238 7.31 -7.18 16.82
N LEU A 239 6.89 -5.92 16.75
CA LEU A 239 7.03 -5.09 15.55
C LEU A 239 8.50 -5.05 15.06
N ALA A 240 9.46 -5.01 15.98
CA ALA A 240 10.88 -5.02 15.65
C ALA A 240 11.28 -6.26 14.83
N TRP A 241 10.70 -7.43 15.11
CA TRP A 241 10.99 -8.66 14.36
C TRP A 241 10.56 -8.53 12.90
N SER A 242 9.34 -8.05 12.65
CA SER A 242 8.87 -7.80 11.27
C SER A 242 9.75 -6.79 10.53
N LEU A 243 10.17 -5.71 11.19
CA LEU A 243 10.98 -4.66 10.58
C LEU A 243 12.40 -5.15 10.27
N VAL A 244 13.04 -5.86 11.20
CA VAL A 244 14.38 -6.44 10.98
C VAL A 244 14.33 -7.47 9.86
N ALA A 245 13.33 -8.35 9.86
CA ALA A 245 13.17 -9.34 8.80
C ALA A 245 12.91 -8.68 7.43
N ALA A 246 12.08 -7.64 7.38
CA ALA A 246 11.81 -6.87 6.16
C ALA A 246 13.06 -6.17 5.62
N CYS A 247 13.85 -5.54 6.50
CA CYS A 247 15.10 -4.87 6.14
C CYS A 247 16.16 -5.86 5.65
N ALA A 248 16.30 -7.01 6.32
CA ALA A 248 17.21 -8.08 5.89
C ALA A 248 16.80 -8.63 4.51
N ALA A 249 15.50 -8.91 4.32
CA ALA A 249 14.95 -9.35 3.05
C ALA A 249 15.13 -8.30 1.94
N LEU A 250 14.96 -7.02 2.25
CA LEU A 250 15.23 -5.93 1.31
C LEU A 250 16.70 -5.89 0.93
N LEU A 251 17.62 -5.95 1.90
CA LEU A 251 19.05 -5.95 1.65
C LEU A 251 19.46 -7.13 0.77
N ILE A 252 18.98 -8.35 1.09
CA ILE A 252 19.20 -9.54 0.27
C ILE A 252 18.67 -9.31 -1.15
N GLY A 253 17.44 -8.80 -1.28
CA GLY A 253 16.85 -8.48 -2.59
C GLY A 253 17.71 -7.50 -3.39
N LEU A 254 18.15 -6.40 -2.77
CA LEU A 254 18.96 -5.38 -3.42
C LEU A 254 20.35 -5.92 -3.81
N LEU A 255 20.95 -6.81 -3.02
CA LEU A 255 22.23 -7.43 -3.32
C LEU A 255 22.13 -8.50 -4.42
N ARG A 256 20.99 -9.19 -4.52
CA ARG A 256 20.80 -10.31 -5.46
C ARG A 256 20.09 -9.94 -6.75
N THR A 257 19.49 -8.76 -6.82
CA THR A 257 18.78 -8.30 -8.02
C THR A 257 19.56 -7.20 -8.75
N PRO A 258 19.51 -7.21 -10.10
CA PRO A 258 20.02 -6.09 -10.89
C PRO A 258 19.37 -4.77 -10.48
N ASN A 259 20.11 -3.67 -10.63
CA ASN A 259 19.56 -2.33 -10.41
C ASN A 259 18.66 -1.92 -11.61
N THR A 260 17.53 -2.60 -11.77
CA THR A 260 16.49 -2.38 -12.79
C THR A 260 15.11 -2.21 -12.12
N PRO A 261 14.07 -1.69 -12.81
CA PRO A 261 12.73 -1.57 -12.20
C PRO A 261 12.14 -2.93 -11.81
N ALA A 262 12.48 -3.99 -12.55
CA ALA A 262 12.14 -5.37 -12.20
C ALA A 262 12.82 -5.82 -10.90
N GLY A 263 14.12 -5.56 -10.76
CA GLY A 263 14.88 -5.89 -9.54
C GLY A 263 14.42 -5.10 -8.32
N LEU A 264 14.10 -3.81 -8.49
CA LEU A 264 13.47 -2.97 -7.47
C LEU A 264 12.16 -3.59 -6.99
N ALA A 265 11.25 -3.93 -7.91
CA ALA A 265 9.96 -4.52 -7.58
C ALA A 265 10.09 -5.89 -6.92
N ALA A 266 10.99 -6.75 -7.41
CA ALA A 266 11.26 -8.05 -6.80
C ALA A 266 11.82 -7.92 -5.37
N SER A 267 12.74 -6.98 -5.14
CA SER A 267 13.32 -6.73 -3.80
C SER A 267 12.27 -6.25 -2.80
N LEU A 268 11.39 -5.35 -3.23
CA LEU A 268 10.31 -4.83 -2.38
C LEU A 268 9.21 -5.86 -2.15
N ALA A 269 8.85 -6.67 -3.15
CA ALA A 269 7.94 -7.79 -2.98
C ALA A 269 8.44 -8.76 -1.91
N LEU A 270 9.72 -9.14 -1.98
CA LEU A 270 10.35 -10.02 -0.98
C LEU A 270 10.34 -9.38 0.41
N SER A 271 10.74 -8.11 0.51
CA SER A 271 10.78 -7.38 1.78
C SER A 271 9.40 -7.33 2.45
N TRP A 272 8.36 -6.92 1.72
CA TRP A 272 7.01 -6.82 2.27
C TRP A 272 6.39 -8.19 2.52
N MET A 273 6.64 -9.20 1.67
CA MET A 273 6.22 -10.58 1.94
C MET A 273 6.75 -11.05 3.30
N VAL A 274 8.05 -10.86 3.54
CA VAL A 274 8.68 -11.23 4.82
C VAL A 274 8.14 -10.39 5.97
N MET A 275 7.98 -9.08 5.78
CA MET A 275 7.39 -8.21 6.79
C MET A 275 6.01 -8.68 7.25
N PHE A 276 5.13 -9.06 6.30
CA PHE A 276 3.78 -9.55 6.60
C PHE A 276 3.79 -10.95 7.19
N ALA A 277 4.66 -11.84 6.68
CA ALA A 277 4.83 -13.18 7.23
C ALA A 277 5.29 -13.18 8.69
N PHE A 278 6.04 -12.16 9.12
CA PHE A 278 6.48 -11.96 10.49
C PHE A 278 5.76 -10.80 11.21
N GLY A 279 4.60 -10.37 10.70
CA GLY A 279 3.81 -9.28 11.27
C GLY A 279 2.83 -9.76 12.35
N SER A 280 2.52 -8.87 13.31
CA SER A 280 1.50 -9.09 14.34
C SER A 280 0.06 -9.01 13.80
N LYS A 281 -0.12 -8.41 12.61
CA LYS A 281 -1.41 -8.21 11.95
C LYS A 281 -1.22 -8.18 10.42
N ALA A 282 -1.46 -9.31 9.77
CA ALA A 282 -1.41 -9.47 8.32
C ALA A 282 -2.60 -10.31 7.84
N PHE A 283 -3.48 -9.73 7.03
CA PHE A 283 -4.57 -10.42 6.34
C PHE A 283 -4.34 -10.52 4.83
N CYS A 284 -5.29 -11.08 4.08
CA CYS A 284 -5.08 -11.41 2.68
C CYS A 284 -4.85 -10.19 1.77
N ASN A 285 -5.29 -8.98 2.15
CA ASN A 285 -5.00 -7.75 1.42
C ASN A 285 -3.50 -7.48 1.26
N TYR A 286 -2.71 -7.71 2.30
CA TYR A 286 -1.26 -7.49 2.23
C TYR A 286 -0.59 -8.46 1.24
N TYR A 287 -1.02 -9.71 1.19
CA TYR A 287 -0.53 -10.69 0.22
C TYR A 287 -1.06 -10.43 -1.19
N PHE A 288 -2.28 -9.91 -1.33
CA PHE A 288 -2.79 -9.39 -2.59
C PHE A 288 -1.91 -8.24 -3.12
N PHE A 289 -1.51 -7.31 -2.25
CA PHE A 289 -0.58 -6.26 -2.61
C PHE A 289 0.77 -6.82 -3.07
N VAL A 290 1.35 -7.79 -2.34
CA VAL A 290 2.59 -8.48 -2.74
C VAL A 290 2.45 -9.13 -4.12
N ILE A 291 1.32 -9.78 -4.42
CA ILE A 291 1.06 -10.33 -5.76
C ILE A 291 1.09 -9.22 -6.82
N GLY A 292 0.46 -8.06 -6.58
CA GLY A 292 0.52 -6.91 -7.48
C GLY A 292 1.94 -6.40 -7.73
N VAL A 293 2.77 -6.33 -6.67
CA VAL A 293 4.19 -5.93 -6.76
C VAL A 293 5.00 -6.98 -7.54
N LEU A 294 4.76 -8.28 -7.33
CA LEU A 294 5.38 -9.35 -8.12
C LEU A 294 4.97 -9.29 -9.59
N CYS A 295 3.69 -9.01 -9.89
CA CYS A 295 3.23 -8.79 -11.26
C CYS A 295 3.96 -7.60 -11.91
N CYS A 296 4.21 -6.52 -11.17
CA CYS A 296 5.04 -5.41 -11.66
C CYS A 296 6.48 -5.86 -11.94
N ALA A 297 7.07 -6.67 -11.05
CA ALA A 297 8.43 -7.19 -11.24
C ALA A 297 8.54 -8.02 -12.51
N VAL A 298 7.62 -8.96 -12.72
CA VAL A 298 7.56 -9.83 -13.90
C VAL A 298 7.29 -9.01 -15.16
N ALA A 299 6.32 -8.10 -15.16
CA ALA A 299 6.02 -7.24 -16.31
C ALA A 299 7.19 -6.31 -16.70
N ALA A 300 8.00 -5.90 -15.73
CA ALA A 300 9.16 -5.07 -15.97
C ALA A 300 10.38 -5.84 -16.51
N THR A 301 10.34 -7.19 -16.50
CA THR A 301 11.42 -8.00 -17.10
C THR A 301 11.48 -7.78 -18.61
N GLY A 302 12.70 -7.61 -19.12
CA GLY A 302 12.97 -7.37 -20.53
C GLY A 302 14.37 -6.80 -20.72
N GLN A 303 15.10 -7.30 -21.71
CA GLN A 303 16.45 -6.85 -22.01
C GLN A 303 16.41 -5.42 -22.54
N ASN A 304 17.25 -4.53 -21.99
CA ASN A 304 17.51 -3.21 -22.58
C ASN A 304 18.49 -3.32 -23.78
N GLY A 305 18.48 -4.43 -24.53
CA GLY A 305 19.61 -4.84 -25.37
C GLY A 305 19.39 -4.84 -26.89
N GLU A 306 18.20 -5.14 -27.39
CA GLU A 306 18.04 -5.40 -28.84
C GLU A 306 17.71 -4.14 -29.67
N ASP A 307 17.07 -3.12 -29.08
CA ASP A 307 16.72 -1.87 -29.80
C ASP A 307 17.91 -0.92 -30.08
N ARG A 308 19.12 -1.24 -29.61
CA ARG A 308 20.33 -0.47 -29.92
C ARG A 308 21.17 -1.06 -31.05
N ALA A 309 20.97 -2.32 -31.42
CA ALA A 309 21.69 -2.94 -32.51
C ALA A 309 21.12 -2.58 -33.89
N ASP A 310 19.84 -2.20 -33.96
CA ASP A 310 19.12 -2.02 -35.23
C ASP A 310 19.03 -0.55 -35.71
N LYS A 311 19.83 0.35 -35.11
CA LYS A 311 19.96 1.75 -35.54
C LYS A 311 21.38 2.14 -35.96
N GLY A 312 22.23 1.15 -36.22
CA GLY A 312 23.62 1.33 -36.62
C GLY A 312 24.01 0.65 -37.94
N GLY A 313 23.03 0.24 -38.75
CA GLY A 313 23.24 -0.24 -40.12
C GLY A 313 23.11 0.88 -41.13
#